data_AF-A0A382E9A3-F1
#
_entry.id   AF-A0A382E9A3-F1
#
_cell.length_a   1.000
_cell.length_b   1.000
_cell.length_c   1.000
_cell.angle_alpha   90.00
_cell.angle_beta   90.00
_cell.angle_gamma   90.00
#
_symmetry.space_group_name_H-M   'P 1'
#
loop_
_entity.id
_entity.type
_entity.pdbx_description
1 polymer ?
#
loop_
_entity_poly.entity_id
_entity_poly.type
_entity_poly.pdbx_seq_one_letter_code
_entity_poly.pdbx_strand_id
1 'polypeptide(L)'
;MKANKSIVVGLALGLAVAAAPAQTQLFSKLVGTGSVGSVKAGGALQVPFIIWGGDMATFHANGGLKTKSGTIFQKQGLNLNLTPGDDFIQQVRDYRSGKSPF
;
A
#
# COMPACT_ATOMS: atom_id res chain seq x y z
N MET A 1 -54.73 -22.65 -6.19
CA MET A 1 -53.77 -21.84 -6.96
C MET A 1 -52.49 -22.67 -7.14
N LYS A 2 -52.13 -23.03 -8.38
CA LYS A 2 -50.90 -23.81 -8.66
C LYS A 2 -49.75 -22.84 -8.84
N ALA A 3 -48.78 -22.84 -7.93
CA ALA A 3 -47.57 -22.03 -8.08
C ALA A 3 -46.81 -22.50 -9.35
N ASN A 4 -46.53 -21.56 -10.25
CA ASN A 4 -45.86 -21.84 -11.51
C ASN A 4 -44.39 -22.17 -11.23
N LYS A 5 -43.95 -23.38 -11.60
CA LYS A 5 -42.59 -23.90 -11.30
C LYS A 5 -41.47 -22.95 -11.74
N SER A 6 -41.70 -22.16 -12.79
CA SER A 6 -40.76 -21.16 -13.31
C SER A 6 -40.49 -20.00 -12.34
N ILE A 7 -41.45 -19.63 -11.49
CA ILE A 7 -41.28 -18.56 -10.48
C ILE A 7 -40.44 -19.05 -9.30
N VAL A 8 -40.59 -20.32 -8.91
CA VAL A 8 -39.82 -20.94 -7.83
C VAL A 8 -38.34 -21.10 -8.21
N VAL A 9 -38.05 -21.45 -9.48
CA VAL A 9 -36.67 -21.56 -9.99
C VAL A 9 -36.00 -20.18 -10.10
N GLY A 10 -36.71 -19.15 -10.56
CA GLY A 10 -36.19 -17.79 -10.63
C GLY A 10 -35.88 -17.18 -9.26
N LEU A 11 -36.70 -17.47 -8.25
CA LEU A 11 -36.48 -17.02 -6.88
C LEU A 11 -35.29 -17.74 -6.22
N ALA A 12 -35.12 -19.04 -6.48
CA ALA A 12 -33.99 -19.83 -5.98
C ALA A 12 -32.64 -19.40 -6.58
N LEU A 13 -32.61 -18.97 -7.85
CA LEU A 13 -31.39 -18.42 -8.47
C LEU A 13 -31.05 -17.01 -7.96
N GLY A 14 -32.05 -16.18 -7.64
CA GLY A 14 -31.83 -14.82 -7.10
C GLY A 14 -31.28 -14.79 -5.68
N LEU A 15 -31.63 -15.79 -4.84
CA LEU A 15 -31.17 -15.90 -3.45
C LEU A 15 -29.73 -16.44 -3.33
N ALA A 16 -29.19 -17.10 -4.35
CA ALA A 16 -27.82 -17.65 -4.31
C ALA A 16 -26.72 -16.59 -4.50
N VAL A 17 -27.05 -15.38 -4.95
CA VAL A 17 -26.06 -14.32 -5.24
C VAL A 17 -25.79 -13.44 -4.02
N ALA A 18 -26.57 -13.55 -2.94
CA ALA A 18 -26.53 -12.60 -1.82
C ALA A 18 -25.54 -12.93 -0.69
N ALA A 19 -24.78 -14.04 -0.77
CA ALA A 19 -23.95 -14.51 0.35
C ALA A 19 -22.55 -15.00 -0.07
N ALA A 20 -21.90 -14.33 -1.01
CA ALA A 20 -20.44 -14.46 -1.09
C ALA A 20 -19.87 -13.84 0.21
N PRO A 21 -19.23 -14.62 1.10
CA PRO A 21 -18.58 -14.02 2.25
C PRO A 21 -17.46 -13.12 1.71
N ALA A 22 -17.45 -11.85 2.11
CA ALA A 22 -16.26 -11.03 1.98
C ALA A 22 -15.19 -11.65 2.88
N GLN A 23 -14.46 -12.65 2.37
CA GLN A 23 -13.47 -13.37 3.15
C GLN A 23 -12.22 -12.48 3.28
N THR A 24 -12.25 -11.57 4.25
CA THR A 24 -11.09 -10.78 4.65
C THR A 24 -10.06 -11.74 5.24
N GLN A 25 -8.96 -11.96 4.52
CA GLN A 25 -7.83 -12.71 5.06
C GLN A 25 -7.23 -11.94 6.25
N LEU A 26 -6.71 -12.66 7.24
CA LEU A 26 -5.94 -12.04 8.32
C LEU A 26 -4.79 -11.24 7.71
N PHE A 27 -4.58 -10.02 8.19
CA PHE A 27 -3.50 -9.15 7.69
C PHE A 27 -2.12 -9.82 7.82
N SER A 28 -1.89 -10.58 8.89
CA SER A 28 -0.66 -11.37 9.07
C SER A 28 -0.43 -12.39 7.95
N LYS A 29 -1.51 -12.98 7.40
CA LYS A 29 -1.45 -13.88 6.25
C LYS A 29 -1.10 -13.13 4.96
N LEU A 30 -1.59 -11.90 4.81
CA LEU A 30 -1.31 -11.03 3.65
C LEU A 30 0.13 -10.50 3.64
N VAL A 31 0.63 -10.09 4.81
CA VAL A 31 2.01 -9.62 4.97
C VAL A 31 3.00 -10.78 4.79
N GLY A 32 2.66 -11.95 5.34
CA GLY A 32 3.50 -13.14 5.32
C GLY A 32 4.55 -13.19 6.44
N THR A 33 5.30 -14.29 6.45
CA THR A 33 6.44 -14.49 7.34
C THR A 33 7.62 -13.62 6.91
N GLY A 34 8.53 -13.30 7.84
CA GLY A 34 9.69 -12.45 7.56
C GLY A 34 10.45 -12.09 8.83
N SER A 35 11.77 -11.93 8.74
CA SER A 35 12.59 -11.46 9.86
C SER A 35 12.48 -9.95 10.03
N VAL A 36 12.66 -9.49 11.26
CA VAL A 36 12.85 -8.06 11.57
C VAL A 36 14.35 -7.78 11.49
N GLY A 37 14.74 -6.79 10.69
CA GLY A 37 16.13 -6.40 10.48
C GLY A 37 16.39 -4.94 10.87
N SER A 38 17.66 -4.61 11.12
CA SER A 38 18.09 -3.22 11.26
C SER A 38 17.85 -2.44 9.97
N VAL A 39 17.49 -1.17 10.09
CA VAL A 39 17.36 -0.28 8.94
C VAL A 39 18.70 -0.15 8.22
N LYS A 40 18.69 -0.30 6.89
CA LYS A 40 19.89 -0.19 6.07
C LYS A 40 20.48 1.21 6.19
N ALA A 41 21.74 1.29 6.66
CA ALA A 41 22.47 2.54 6.77
C ALA A 41 23.19 2.87 5.45
N GLY A 42 23.32 4.17 5.17
CA GLY A 42 24.01 4.69 3.99
C GLY A 42 23.15 4.73 2.73
N GLY A 43 23.53 5.60 1.79
CA GLY A 43 22.80 5.81 0.54
C GLY A 43 21.59 6.75 0.68
N ALA A 44 20.67 6.68 -0.28
CA ALA A 44 19.43 7.45 -0.25
C ALA A 44 18.40 6.74 0.62
N LEU A 45 17.77 7.49 1.54
CA LEU A 45 16.72 6.99 2.41
C LEU A 45 15.47 6.71 1.59
N GLN A 46 14.93 5.50 1.72
CA GLN A 46 13.65 5.14 1.12
C GLN A 46 12.52 5.77 1.93
N VAL A 47 11.72 6.63 1.31
CA VAL A 47 10.59 7.29 1.96
C VAL A 47 9.32 7.00 1.15
N PRO A 48 8.32 6.32 1.73
CA PRO A 48 7.05 6.13 1.05
C PRO A 48 6.27 7.45 0.98
N PHE A 49 5.55 7.67 -0.12
CA PHE A 49 4.59 8.78 -0.26
C PHE A 49 3.19 8.26 -0.60
N ILE A 50 2.16 9.02 -0.25
CA ILE A 50 0.75 8.71 -0.55
C ILE A 50 0.21 9.84 -1.41
N ILE A 51 -0.39 9.54 -2.56
CA ILE A 51 -0.64 10.53 -3.63
C ILE A 51 -1.78 11.53 -3.32
N TRP A 52 -2.13 11.74 -2.04
CA TRP A 52 -3.28 12.52 -1.59
C TRP A 52 -3.02 14.03 -1.54
N GLY A 53 -2.26 14.55 -2.50
CA GLY A 53 -2.02 15.98 -2.72
C GLY A 53 -1.03 16.67 -1.78
N GLY A 54 -0.81 16.14 -0.57
CA GLY A 54 0.13 16.71 0.42
C GLY A 54 1.61 16.67 0.01
N ASP A 55 2.00 15.74 -0.86
CA ASP A 55 3.40 15.50 -1.22
C ASP A 55 3.97 16.42 -2.31
N MET A 56 3.18 17.39 -2.82
CA MET A 56 3.67 18.30 -3.86
C MET A 56 4.87 19.15 -3.39
N ALA A 57 4.81 19.63 -2.16
CA ALA A 57 5.94 20.34 -1.55
C ALA A 57 7.16 19.42 -1.38
N THR A 58 6.93 18.16 -1.00
CA THR A 58 7.97 17.13 -0.89
C THR A 58 8.67 16.91 -2.24
N PHE A 59 7.92 16.70 -3.32
CA PHE A 59 8.49 16.51 -4.65
C PHE A 59 9.26 17.74 -5.14
N HIS A 60 8.71 18.94 -4.92
CA HIS A 60 9.36 20.18 -5.29
C HIS A 60 10.70 20.36 -4.54
N ALA A 61 10.67 20.20 -3.21
CA ALA A 61 11.85 20.36 -2.37
C ALA A 61 12.93 19.30 -2.60
N ASN A 62 12.53 18.09 -3.03
CA ASN A 62 13.43 16.98 -3.35
C ASN A 62 13.98 17.03 -4.79
N GLY A 63 13.30 17.71 -5.71
CA GLY A 63 13.63 17.70 -7.15
C GLY A 63 13.01 16.52 -7.92
N GLY A 64 11.91 15.96 -7.41
CA GLY A 64 11.22 14.78 -7.93
C GLY A 64 11.34 13.59 -6.98
N LEU A 65 11.41 12.37 -7.51
CA LEU A 65 11.48 11.15 -6.70
C LEU A 65 12.84 10.94 -6.04
N LYS A 66 13.93 11.40 -6.66
CA LYS A 66 15.29 11.29 -6.12
C LYS A 66 15.82 12.67 -5.79
N THR A 67 16.49 12.81 -4.64
CA THR A 67 17.15 14.07 -4.30
C THR A 67 18.15 14.45 -5.39
N LYS A 68 18.07 15.70 -5.86
CA LYS A 68 19.01 16.26 -6.84
C LYS A 68 19.93 17.30 -6.19
N SER A 69 21.08 17.52 -6.80
CA SER A 69 22.01 18.59 -6.40
C SER A 69 21.32 19.96 -6.47
N GLY A 70 21.57 20.81 -5.48
CA GLY A 70 21.03 22.19 -5.41
C GLY A 70 19.59 22.31 -4.93
N THR A 71 18.89 21.20 -4.69
CA THR A 71 17.52 21.18 -4.14
C THR A 71 17.46 21.59 -2.67
N ILE A 72 16.28 21.94 -2.18
CA ILE A 72 16.07 22.35 -0.77
C ILE A 72 16.48 21.21 0.18
N PHE A 73 16.04 19.98 -0.12
CA PHE A 73 16.37 18.82 0.68
C PHE A 73 17.87 18.50 0.67
N GLN A 74 18.54 18.61 -0.49
CA GLN A 74 19.99 18.42 -0.53
C GLN A 74 20.73 19.47 0.32
N LYS A 75 20.29 20.74 0.29
CA LYS A 75 20.86 21.82 1.12
C LYS A 75 20.62 21.61 2.62
N GLN A 76 19.58 20.86 2.99
CA GLN A 76 19.29 20.45 4.36
C GLN A 76 20.03 19.17 4.77
N GLY A 77 20.88 18.61 3.90
CA GLY A 77 21.61 17.38 4.18
C GLY A 77 20.81 16.09 3.96
N LEU A 78 19.62 16.18 3.34
CA LEU A 78 18.80 15.02 3.03
C LEU A 78 19.24 14.38 1.70
N ASN A 79 19.08 13.06 1.63
CA ASN A 79 19.24 12.26 0.42
C ASN A 79 18.15 11.19 0.42
N LEU A 80 17.08 11.42 -0.35
CA LEU A 80 15.85 10.64 -0.34
C LEU A 80 15.57 10.01 -1.70
N ASN A 81 14.96 8.83 -1.65
CA ASN A 81 14.35 8.15 -2.79
C ASN A 81 12.88 7.87 -2.44
N LEU A 82 11.99 8.68 -3.00
CA LEU A 82 10.56 8.65 -2.76
C LEU A 82 9.93 7.51 -3.56
N THR A 83 9.16 6.65 -2.90
CA THR A 83 8.51 5.49 -3.51
C THR A 83 7.01 5.48 -3.24
N PRO A 84 6.14 5.06 -4.18
CA PRO A 84 4.72 4.93 -3.90
C PRO A 84 4.46 4.02 -2.70
N GLY A 85 3.67 4.48 -1.74
CA GLY A 85 3.37 3.82 -0.48
C GLY A 85 1.94 3.32 -0.34
N ASP A 86 1.11 3.41 -1.39
CA ASP A 86 -0.32 3.05 -1.32
C ASP A 86 -0.56 1.54 -1.08
N ASP A 87 0.46 0.68 -1.28
CA ASP A 87 0.42 -0.73 -0.87
C ASP A 87 0.92 -0.89 0.57
N PHE A 88 -0.02 -0.78 1.52
CA PHE A 88 0.28 -0.93 2.95
C PHE A 88 0.87 -2.31 3.31
N ILE A 89 0.51 -3.37 2.59
CA ILE A 89 1.04 -4.71 2.84
C ILE A 89 2.54 -4.74 2.51
N GLN A 90 2.92 -4.13 1.38
CA GLN A 90 4.32 -3.99 1.00
C GLN A 90 5.07 -3.03 1.93
N GLN A 91 4.46 -1.94 2.37
CA GLN A 91 5.06 -1.02 3.33
C GLN A 91 5.46 -1.75 4.63
N VAL A 92 4.59 -2.59 5.17
CA VAL A 92 4.91 -3.39 6.37
C VAL A 92 6.06 -4.37 6.13
N ARG A 93 6.17 -4.96 4.93
CA ARG A 93 7.31 -5.81 4.56
C ARG A 93 8.62 -5.00 4.47
N ASP A 94 8.56 -3.81 3.88
CA ASP A 94 9.71 -2.91 3.72
C ASP A 94 10.19 -2.39 5.08
N TYR A 95 9.27 -2.04 5.98
CA TYR A 95 9.56 -1.66 7.37
C TYR A 95 10.26 -2.80 8.13
N ARG A 96 9.65 -4.00 8.14
CA ARG A 96 10.21 -5.17 8.86
C ARG A 96 11.59 -5.56 8.36
N SER A 97 11.80 -5.52 7.04
CA SER A 97 13.10 -5.88 6.44
C SER A 97 14.20 -4.83 6.64
N GLY A 98 13.87 -3.66 7.19
CA GLY A 98 14.81 -2.54 7.33
C GLY A 98 15.13 -1.82 6.01
N LYS A 99 14.35 -2.05 4.95
CA LYS A 99 14.50 -1.31 3.68
C LYS A 99 14.11 0.17 3.84
N SER A 100 13.13 0.43 4.69
CA SER A 100 12.61 1.74 5.05
C SER A 100 12.38 1.75 6.57
N PRO A 101 12.61 2.88 7.28
CA PRO A 101 12.18 3.03 8.66
C PRO A 101 10.68 3.39 8.79
N PHE A 102 9.99 3.58 7.66
CA PHE A 102 8.57 3.91 7.51
C PHE A 102 7.78 2.78 6.86
#